data_AF-A0A967C6U5-F1
#
_entry.id   AF-A0A967C6U5-F1
#
_cell.length_a   1.000
_cell.length_b   1.000
_cell.length_c   1.000
_cell.angle_alpha   90.00
_cell.angle_beta   90.00
_cell.angle_gamma   90.00
#
_symmetry.space_group_name_H-M   'P 1'
#
loop_
_entity.id
_entity.type
_entity.pdbx_description
1 polymer ?
#
loop_
_entity_poly.entity_id
_entity_poly.type
_entity_poly.pdbx_seq_one_letter_code
_entity_poly.pdbx_strand_id
1 'polypeptide(L)'
;MPSPIPGGSPFSKPNSTPYRKLDIAGVSTIEVEGKTVLKVKPEALEELARIACHDVSHLLRPAHLAQLGKILQDPEASANDRFVALDLLKNANIAAGGVLPMCQDTGTAIVFGKKGQRVWVEGDEEEALSYGVARTYTETNLRYSMMAPITMFDEVNTGNNMPVEFSIMAGPGEHHADEFHLMFILKGGGSANKTFLYQQTRATLNKPKLLAFIEEKVKTLGTSACPPYHLSIVIGGTSAEANLKAVKLGSTKWLDGLPTTGGKSGHAIRDHELEAEVHKLTQNLGIGAQFGGKYFCHDVRVIRMSRHGASLPIGIGVSCSADRQI
;
A
#
# COMPACT_ATOMS: atom_id res chain seq x y z
N MET A 1 -24.26 10.60 -0.92
CA MET A 1 -24.16 9.17 -0.58
C MET A 1 -22.70 8.86 -0.26
N PRO A 2 -22.38 8.08 0.78
CA PRO A 2 -21.00 7.66 1.01
C PRO A 2 -20.50 6.81 -0.16
N SER A 3 -19.26 7.04 -0.59
CA SER A 3 -18.65 6.27 -1.67
C SER A 3 -18.56 4.79 -1.29
N PRO A 4 -18.94 3.85 -2.18
CA PRO A 4 -18.87 2.41 -1.92
C PRO A 4 -17.43 1.88 -1.88
N ILE A 5 -16.45 2.66 -2.34
CA ILE A 5 -15.02 2.36 -2.21
C ILE A 5 -14.54 2.98 -0.89
N PRO A 6 -13.72 2.27 -0.07
CA PRO A 6 -13.08 2.86 1.09
C PRO A 6 -12.14 3.97 0.59
N GLY A 7 -12.71 5.15 0.61
CA GLY A 7 -12.26 6.33 -0.09
C GLY A 7 -13.19 7.48 0.25
N GLY A 8 -13.77 7.48 1.45
CA GLY A 8 -13.84 8.74 2.18
C GLY A 8 -12.45 9.35 2.06
N SER A 9 -12.37 10.59 1.59
CA SER A 9 -11.10 11.26 1.37
C SER A 9 -10.17 10.94 2.56
N PRO A 10 -8.95 10.43 2.36
CA PRO A 10 -7.98 10.31 3.47
C PRO A 10 -7.80 11.67 4.19
N PHE A 11 -8.28 12.75 3.58
CA PHE A 11 -8.30 14.12 4.04
C PHE A 11 -9.58 14.53 4.80
N SER A 12 -10.46 13.58 5.19
CA SER A 12 -11.53 13.87 6.17
C SER A 12 -11.00 14.07 7.59
N LYS A 13 -9.73 13.70 7.84
CA LYS A 13 -8.92 14.08 9.00
C LYS A 13 -7.64 14.79 8.50
N PRO A 14 -6.99 15.64 9.32
CA PRO A 14 -5.74 16.28 8.93
C PRO A 14 -4.69 15.23 8.55
N ASN A 15 -4.21 15.31 7.32
CA ASN A 15 -3.14 14.47 6.81
C ASN A 15 -1.84 14.82 7.55
N SER A 16 -1.35 13.89 8.37
CA SER A 16 -0.10 14.06 9.13
C SER A 16 1.15 13.71 8.32
N THR A 17 0.99 13.35 7.03
CA THR A 17 2.12 13.00 6.17
C THR A 17 2.91 14.26 5.83
N PRO A 18 4.22 14.33 6.14
CA PRO A 18 5.05 15.44 5.71
C PRO A 18 5.28 15.35 4.19
N TYR A 19 5.13 16.49 3.49
CA TYR A 19 5.39 16.60 2.06
C TYR A 19 6.63 17.44 1.79
N ARG A 20 7.43 17.04 0.80
CA ARG A 20 8.51 17.83 0.22
C ARG A 20 8.02 18.42 -1.09
N LYS A 21 8.05 19.75 -1.23
CA LYS A 21 7.78 20.40 -2.51
C LYS A 21 8.89 20.06 -3.49
N LEU A 22 8.52 19.57 -4.66
CA LEU A 22 9.44 19.34 -5.78
C LEU A 22 9.48 20.59 -6.66
N ASP A 23 10.67 20.94 -7.15
CA ASP A 23 10.85 22.03 -8.10
C ASP A 23 10.68 21.50 -9.52
N ILE A 24 9.42 21.25 -9.90
CA ILE A 24 9.02 20.69 -11.20
C ILE A 24 8.21 21.76 -11.94
N ALA A 25 8.62 22.06 -13.17
CA ALA A 25 7.90 22.97 -14.06
C ALA A 25 6.63 22.30 -14.65
N GLY A 26 5.77 23.08 -15.30
CA GLY A 26 4.61 22.53 -16.01
C GLY A 26 3.33 22.37 -15.19
N VAL A 27 3.29 22.93 -13.97
CA VAL A 27 2.06 23.10 -13.19
C VAL A 27 1.67 24.58 -13.16
N SER A 28 0.41 24.88 -13.49
CA SER A 28 -0.13 26.24 -13.50
C SER A 28 -1.63 26.25 -13.22
N THR A 29 -2.23 27.42 -13.07
CA THR A 29 -3.68 27.56 -12.86
C THR A 29 -4.30 28.48 -13.90
N ILE A 30 -5.55 28.21 -14.26
CA ILE A 30 -6.40 29.11 -15.05
C ILE A 30 -7.73 29.34 -14.33
N GLU A 31 -8.44 30.40 -14.71
CA GLU A 31 -9.81 30.65 -14.23
C GLU A 31 -10.82 30.29 -15.32
N VAL A 32 -11.77 29.43 -14.98
CA VAL A 32 -12.87 29.00 -15.87
C VAL A 32 -14.18 29.17 -15.11
N GLU A 33 -15.06 30.05 -15.60
CA GLU A 33 -16.35 30.36 -14.97
C GLU A 33 -16.24 30.72 -13.47
N GLY A 34 -15.18 31.45 -13.11
CA GLY A 34 -14.90 31.85 -11.72
C GLY A 34 -14.43 30.72 -10.80
N LYS A 35 -14.00 29.59 -11.38
CA LYS A 35 -13.35 28.49 -10.65
C LYS A 35 -11.90 28.34 -11.12
N THR A 36 -11.01 28.17 -10.15
CA THR A 36 -9.61 27.80 -10.41
C THR A 36 -9.53 26.36 -10.93
N VAL A 37 -8.85 26.19 -12.05
CA VAL A 37 -8.54 24.91 -12.68
C VAL A 37 -7.03 24.71 -12.67
N LEU A 38 -6.59 23.57 -12.13
CA LEU A 38 -5.20 23.14 -12.15
C LEU A 38 -4.86 22.60 -13.54
N LYS A 39 -3.87 23.19 -14.21
CA LYS A 39 -3.30 22.69 -15.46
C LYS A 39 -1.97 21.99 -15.18
N VAL A 40 -1.83 20.78 -15.68
CA VAL A 40 -0.63 19.95 -15.52
C VAL A 40 -0.15 19.48 -16.88
N LYS A 41 1.11 19.76 -17.22
CA LYS A 41 1.77 19.23 -18.41
C LYS A 41 2.25 17.78 -18.20
N PRO A 42 2.36 16.95 -19.25
CA PRO A 42 2.89 15.58 -19.16
C PRO A 42 4.23 15.49 -18.44
N GLU A 43 5.16 16.40 -18.75
CA GLU A 43 6.53 16.35 -18.23
C GLU A 43 6.58 16.54 -16.70
N ALA A 44 5.58 17.23 -16.14
CA ALA A 44 5.44 17.38 -14.70
C ALA A 44 5.07 16.05 -14.01
N LEU A 45 4.18 15.27 -14.63
CA LEU A 45 3.79 13.95 -14.14
C LEU A 45 4.90 12.92 -14.33
N GLU A 46 5.61 12.99 -15.46
CA GLU A 46 6.77 12.16 -15.75
C GLU A 46 7.86 12.35 -14.68
N GLU A 47 8.26 13.59 -14.42
CA GLU A 47 9.30 13.88 -13.43
C GLU A 47 8.86 13.57 -11.99
N LEU A 48 7.57 13.78 -11.68
CA LEU A 48 6.97 13.37 -10.41
C LEU A 48 7.08 11.85 -10.21
N ALA A 49 6.66 11.06 -11.19
CA ALA A 49 6.73 9.61 -11.14
C ALA A 49 8.18 9.13 -11.05
N ARG A 50 9.10 9.78 -11.79
CA ARG A 50 10.53 9.44 -11.75
C ARG A 50 11.13 9.62 -10.36
N ILE A 51 10.90 10.77 -9.74
CA ILE A 51 11.37 11.07 -8.40
C ILE A 51 10.71 10.14 -7.37
N ALA A 52 9.39 9.93 -7.47
CA ALA A 52 8.66 9.06 -6.55
C ALA A 52 9.17 7.62 -6.58
N CYS A 53 9.31 7.02 -7.77
CA CYS A 53 9.79 5.65 -7.91
C CYS A 53 11.27 5.50 -7.52
N HIS A 54 12.10 6.51 -7.76
CA HIS A 54 13.47 6.54 -7.27
C HIS A 54 13.51 6.54 -5.74
N ASP A 55 12.82 7.50 -5.09
CA ASP A 55 12.83 7.64 -3.63
C ASP A 55 12.26 6.39 -2.97
N VAL A 56 11.15 5.84 -3.48
CA VAL A 56 10.53 4.61 -2.95
C VAL A 56 11.40 3.36 -3.14
N SER A 57 12.31 3.35 -4.11
CA SER A 57 13.24 2.23 -4.30
C SER A 57 14.38 2.20 -3.27
N HIS A 58 14.69 3.35 -2.66
CA HIS A 58 15.89 3.56 -1.85
C HIS A 58 15.61 3.99 -0.40
N LEU A 59 14.45 4.60 -0.15
CA LEU A 59 14.06 5.16 1.14
C LEU A 59 12.84 4.42 1.72
N LEU A 60 12.72 4.46 3.04
CA LEU A 60 11.58 3.91 3.79
C LEU A 60 10.92 5.00 4.63
N ARG A 61 9.65 4.78 4.97
CA ARG A 61 8.94 5.67 5.89
C ARG A 61 9.63 5.68 7.28
N PRO A 62 9.83 6.84 7.91
CA PRO A 62 10.42 6.92 9.26
C PRO A 62 9.71 6.04 10.29
N ALA A 63 8.39 5.90 10.18
CA ALA A 63 7.60 5.05 11.08
C ALA A 63 7.95 3.56 10.96
N HIS A 64 8.26 3.06 9.76
CA HIS A 64 8.70 1.68 9.54
C HIS A 64 10.09 1.45 10.17
N LEU A 65 11.04 2.35 9.91
CA LEU A 65 12.39 2.31 10.49
C LEU A 65 12.35 2.37 12.02
N ALA A 66 11.49 3.21 12.59
CA ALA A 66 11.30 3.29 14.04
C ALA A 66 10.76 1.97 14.63
N GLN A 67 9.90 1.24 13.90
CA GLN A 67 9.42 -0.07 14.33
C GLN A 67 10.54 -1.13 14.30
N LEU A 68 11.43 -1.12 13.31
CA LEU A 68 12.64 -1.96 13.32
C LEU A 68 13.55 -1.61 14.51
N GLY A 69 13.79 -0.31 14.76
CA GLY A 69 14.59 0.15 15.89
C GLY A 69 14.03 -0.29 17.25
N LYS A 70 12.70 -0.36 17.40
CA LYS A 70 12.05 -0.88 18.62
C LYS A 70 12.36 -2.35 18.88
N ILE A 71 12.51 -3.18 17.84
CA ILE A 71 12.85 -4.61 17.99
C ILE A 71 14.19 -4.78 18.72
N LEU A 72 15.15 -3.91 18.41
CA LEU A 72 16.48 -3.96 19.04
C LEU A 72 16.45 -3.67 20.54
N GLN A 73 15.45 -2.90 21.00
CA GLN A 73 15.32 -2.43 22.38
C GLN A 73 14.32 -3.25 23.21
N ASP A 74 13.47 -4.06 22.59
CA ASP A 74 12.47 -4.86 23.31
C ASP A 74 13.16 -6.06 24.00
N PRO A 75 13.12 -6.19 25.33
CA PRO A 75 13.68 -7.34 26.04
C PRO A 75 13.00 -8.67 25.68
N GLU A 76 11.75 -8.66 25.22
CA GLU A 76 10.99 -9.85 24.80
C GLU A 76 11.31 -10.30 23.36
N ALA A 77 12.05 -9.50 22.58
CA ALA A 77 12.49 -9.91 21.25
C ALA A 77 13.43 -11.12 21.34
N SER A 78 13.35 -12.04 20.38
CA SER A 78 14.33 -13.13 20.30
C SER A 78 15.70 -12.59 19.83
N ALA A 79 16.77 -13.37 19.98
CA ALA A 79 18.07 -13.03 19.36
C ALA A 79 17.94 -12.91 17.84
N ASN A 80 17.13 -13.78 17.23
CA ASN A 80 16.88 -13.81 15.79
C ASN A 80 16.07 -12.59 15.32
N ASP A 81 15.07 -12.16 16.09
CA ASP A 81 14.31 -10.93 15.82
C ASP A 81 15.26 -9.72 15.74
N ARG A 82 16.17 -9.60 16.71
CA ARG A 82 17.16 -8.49 16.74
C ARG A 82 18.17 -8.60 15.60
N PHE A 83 18.64 -9.80 15.29
CA PHE A 83 19.54 -10.05 14.17
C PHE A 83 18.93 -9.59 12.84
N VAL A 84 17.71 -10.04 12.54
CA VAL A 84 17.00 -9.67 11.30
C VAL A 84 16.72 -8.17 11.27
N ALA A 85 16.23 -7.58 12.36
CA ALA A 85 15.95 -6.14 12.41
C ALA A 85 17.21 -5.29 12.18
N LEU A 86 18.35 -5.70 12.75
CA LEU A 86 19.63 -5.02 12.56
C LEU A 86 20.09 -5.07 11.09
N ASP A 87 19.99 -6.23 10.46
CA ASP A 87 20.40 -6.38 9.07
C ASP A 87 19.47 -5.63 8.10
N LEU A 88 18.16 -5.58 8.38
CA LEU A 88 17.22 -4.73 7.64
C LEU A 88 17.56 -3.24 7.78
N LEU A 89 17.96 -2.78 8.98
CA LEU A 89 18.40 -1.40 9.20
C LEU A 89 19.71 -1.06 8.47
N LYS A 90 20.69 -1.99 8.47
CA LYS A 90 21.92 -1.83 7.68
C LYS A 90 21.61 -1.74 6.19
N ASN A 91 20.73 -2.62 5.70
CA ASN A 91 20.28 -2.61 4.32
C ASN A 91 19.62 -1.28 3.94
N ALA A 92 18.75 -0.75 4.81
CA ALA A 92 18.13 0.55 4.61
C ALA A 92 19.15 1.69 4.55
N ASN A 93 20.18 1.65 5.40
CA ASN A 93 21.27 2.63 5.37
C ASN A 93 22.09 2.56 4.06
N ILE A 94 22.37 1.35 3.55
CA ILE A 94 23.06 1.16 2.26
C ILE A 94 22.20 1.69 1.12
N ALA A 95 20.91 1.32 1.09
CA ALA A 95 19.98 1.71 0.04
C ALA A 95 19.75 3.22 -0.03
N ALA A 96 19.78 3.91 1.12
CA ALA A 96 19.68 5.36 1.20
C ALA A 96 20.82 6.09 0.44
N GLY A 97 21.89 5.40 0.07
CA GLY A 97 22.93 5.93 -0.83
C GLY A 97 22.49 6.10 -2.29
N GLY A 98 21.31 5.61 -2.69
CA GLY A 98 20.73 5.85 -4.02
C GLY A 98 21.34 5.02 -5.17
N VAL A 99 22.24 4.09 -4.86
CA VAL A 99 22.92 3.24 -5.86
C VAL A 99 22.33 1.83 -5.89
N LEU A 100 22.20 1.18 -4.74
CA LEU A 100 21.63 -0.15 -4.61
C LEU A 100 20.20 -0.02 -4.06
N PRO A 101 19.18 -0.65 -4.68
CA PRO A 101 17.82 -0.59 -4.16
C PRO A 101 17.69 -1.39 -2.86
N MET A 102 16.66 -1.07 -2.07
CA MET A 102 16.33 -1.77 -0.82
C MET A 102 16.17 -3.29 -0.99
N CYS A 103 15.73 -3.74 -2.16
CA CYS A 103 15.41 -5.12 -2.44
C CYS A 103 15.74 -5.44 -3.90
N GLN A 104 16.23 -6.65 -4.15
CA GLN A 104 16.46 -7.17 -5.50
C GLN A 104 15.16 -7.27 -6.31
N ASP A 105 14.03 -7.53 -5.63
CA ASP A 105 12.71 -7.44 -6.22
C ASP A 105 12.23 -5.99 -6.16
N THR A 106 12.58 -5.23 -7.18
CA THR A 106 12.21 -3.82 -7.29
C THR A 106 10.71 -3.61 -7.51
N GLY A 107 9.95 -4.69 -7.73
CA GLY A 107 8.49 -4.73 -7.67
C GLY A 107 7.78 -4.22 -8.92
N THR A 108 6.48 -4.51 -8.96
CA THR A 108 5.54 -3.94 -9.94
C THR A 108 5.19 -2.52 -9.53
N ALA A 109 5.24 -1.58 -10.48
CA ALA A 109 4.83 -0.21 -10.26
C ALA A 109 3.30 -0.10 -10.29
N ILE A 110 2.73 0.48 -9.24
CA ILE A 110 1.30 0.72 -9.09
C ILE A 110 1.10 2.19 -8.75
N VAL A 111 0.20 2.86 -9.47
CA VAL A 111 -0.20 4.23 -9.18
C VAL A 111 -1.68 4.24 -8.79
N PHE A 112 -1.94 4.58 -7.53
CA PHE A 112 -3.27 4.73 -7.00
C PHE A 112 -3.54 6.21 -6.72
N GLY A 113 -4.71 6.72 -7.08
CA GLY A 113 -4.95 8.14 -6.88
C GLY A 113 -6.39 8.61 -7.00
N LYS A 114 -6.54 9.91 -6.76
CA LYS A 114 -7.76 10.66 -7.00
C LYS A 114 -7.45 11.96 -7.73
N LYS A 115 -8.10 12.15 -8.86
CA LYS A 115 -8.00 13.36 -9.68
C LYS A 115 -9.21 14.26 -9.41
N GLY A 116 -8.98 15.47 -8.93
CA GLY A 116 -10.03 16.46 -8.76
C GLY A 116 -10.71 16.81 -10.08
N GLN A 117 -12.00 17.15 -10.03
CA GLN A 117 -12.83 17.47 -11.21
C GLN A 117 -12.32 18.69 -12.02
N ARG A 118 -11.45 19.52 -11.45
CA ARG A 118 -10.83 20.71 -12.06
C ARG A 118 -9.32 20.54 -12.25
N VAL A 119 -8.85 19.31 -12.38
CA VAL A 119 -7.48 19.02 -12.80
C VAL A 119 -7.47 18.67 -14.28
N TRP A 120 -6.84 19.50 -15.09
CA TRP A 120 -6.66 19.28 -16.51
C TRP A 120 -5.21 18.87 -16.77
N VAL A 121 -5.03 17.61 -17.09
CA VAL A 121 -3.76 17.09 -17.61
C VAL A 121 -3.79 17.30 -19.13
N GLU A 122 -2.76 17.95 -19.66
CA GLU A 122 -2.55 17.99 -21.11
C GLU A 122 -2.08 16.61 -21.56
N GLY A 123 -2.74 16.01 -22.57
CA GLY A 123 -2.39 14.66 -23.04
C GLY A 123 -2.93 13.53 -22.15
N ASP A 124 -2.21 12.40 -22.14
CA ASP A 124 -2.56 11.20 -21.38
C ASP A 124 -1.72 11.11 -20.09
N GLU A 125 -2.41 11.16 -18.94
CA GLU A 125 -1.78 11.07 -17.63
C GLU A 125 -1.15 9.71 -17.31
N GLU A 126 -1.74 8.60 -17.77
CA GLU A 126 -1.20 7.26 -17.54
C GLU A 126 0.04 7.03 -18.39
N GLU A 127 0.07 7.56 -19.62
CA GLU A 127 1.25 7.54 -20.47
C GLU A 127 2.40 8.35 -19.83
N ALA A 128 2.14 9.60 -19.42
CA ALA A 128 3.13 10.46 -18.80
C ALA A 128 3.74 9.86 -17.53
N LEU A 129 2.88 9.31 -16.65
CA LEU A 129 3.33 8.61 -15.44
C LEU A 129 4.14 7.35 -15.80
N SER A 130 3.72 6.59 -16.82
CA SER A 130 4.44 5.39 -17.28
C SER A 130 5.85 5.71 -17.78
N TYR A 131 6.04 6.82 -18.51
CA TYR A 131 7.38 7.27 -18.92
C TYR A 131 8.28 7.54 -17.72
N GLY A 132 7.78 8.24 -16.69
CA GLY A 132 8.55 8.53 -15.48
C GLY A 132 8.95 7.27 -14.71
N VAL A 133 8.04 6.30 -14.61
CA VAL A 133 8.34 4.99 -14.05
C VAL A 133 9.40 4.28 -14.91
N ALA A 134 9.19 4.16 -16.22
CA ALA A 134 10.10 3.46 -17.12
C ALA A 134 11.52 4.05 -17.05
N ARG A 135 11.64 5.38 -17.10
CA ARG A 135 12.90 6.10 -16.92
C ARG A 135 13.59 5.76 -15.61
N THR A 136 12.85 5.67 -14.50
CA THR A 136 13.44 5.25 -13.22
C THR A 136 14.05 3.85 -13.34
N TYR A 137 13.33 2.90 -13.92
CA TYR A 137 13.82 1.53 -14.03
C TYR A 137 15.00 1.39 -15.01
N THR A 138 15.04 2.18 -16.09
CA THR A 138 16.07 2.06 -17.14
C THR A 138 17.31 2.94 -16.89
N GLU A 139 17.17 4.05 -16.16
CA GLU A 139 18.26 4.99 -15.86
C GLU A 139 18.94 4.70 -14.50
N THR A 140 18.45 3.74 -13.73
CA THR A 140 18.99 3.39 -12.41
C THR A 140 19.16 1.87 -12.24
N ASN A 141 19.76 1.43 -11.12
CA ASN A 141 20.11 0.01 -10.90
C ASN A 141 18.92 -0.82 -10.39
N LEU A 142 17.77 -0.72 -11.05
CA LEU A 142 16.58 -1.51 -10.72
C LEU A 142 16.45 -2.76 -11.60
N ARG A 143 15.54 -3.66 -11.22
CA ARG A 143 15.28 -4.92 -11.93
C ARG A 143 14.04 -4.83 -12.80
N TYR A 144 14.10 -5.39 -14.00
CA TYR A 144 12.92 -5.61 -14.87
C TYR A 144 12.27 -6.95 -14.51
N SER A 145 11.11 -6.89 -13.88
CA SER A 145 10.43 -8.04 -13.27
C SER A 145 9.11 -8.40 -13.98
N MET A 146 8.66 -7.59 -14.94
CA MET A 146 7.42 -7.82 -15.66
C MET A 146 7.65 -8.76 -16.85
N MET A 147 6.80 -9.79 -16.94
CA MET A 147 6.75 -10.75 -18.04
C MET A 147 5.51 -10.48 -18.87
N ALA A 148 5.68 -10.29 -20.18
CA ALA A 148 4.59 -10.16 -21.13
C ALA A 148 4.23 -11.56 -21.68
N PRO A 149 2.94 -11.95 -21.67
CA PRO A 149 2.50 -13.19 -22.27
C PRO A 149 2.55 -13.08 -23.81
N ILE A 150 3.22 -14.01 -24.46
CA ILE A 150 3.23 -14.17 -25.92
C ILE A 150 2.18 -15.19 -26.35
N THR A 151 2.13 -16.30 -25.61
CA THR A 151 1.07 -17.31 -25.72
C THR A 151 0.57 -17.65 -24.31
N MET A 152 -0.23 -18.70 -24.17
CA MET A 152 -0.64 -19.20 -22.85
C MET A 152 0.55 -19.70 -22.01
N PHE A 153 1.65 -20.12 -22.64
CA PHE A 153 2.78 -20.76 -21.95
C PHE A 153 4.11 -20.05 -22.18
N ASP A 154 4.22 -19.23 -23.23
CA ASP A 154 5.44 -18.51 -23.56
C ASP A 154 5.35 -17.06 -23.10
N GLU A 155 6.43 -16.57 -22.49
CA GLU A 155 6.54 -15.21 -21.99
C GLU A 155 7.88 -14.59 -22.37
N VAL A 156 7.93 -13.26 -22.42
CA VAL A 156 9.16 -12.48 -22.59
C VAL A 156 9.24 -11.38 -21.54
N ASN A 157 10.43 -11.08 -21.03
CA ASN A 157 10.62 -9.94 -20.15
C ASN A 157 10.42 -8.64 -20.94
N THR A 158 9.71 -7.66 -20.37
CA THR A 158 9.46 -6.39 -21.08
C THR A 158 10.70 -5.50 -21.23
N GLY A 159 11.78 -5.80 -20.50
CA GLY A 159 13.05 -5.08 -20.60
C GLY A 159 13.06 -3.69 -19.96
N ASN A 160 11.94 -3.28 -19.37
CA ASN A 160 11.76 -1.94 -18.76
C ASN A 160 10.80 -1.93 -17.56
N ASN A 161 10.39 -3.10 -17.06
CA ASN A 161 9.44 -3.28 -15.96
C ASN A 161 8.02 -2.72 -16.19
N MET A 162 7.63 -2.45 -17.43
CA MET A 162 6.25 -2.09 -17.79
C MET A 162 5.37 -3.34 -17.94
N PRO A 163 4.03 -3.24 -17.84
CA PRO A 163 3.21 -2.04 -17.61
C PRO A 163 3.11 -1.58 -16.14
N VAL A 164 2.68 -0.34 -15.94
CA VAL A 164 2.24 0.20 -14.63
C VAL A 164 0.76 -0.15 -14.41
N GLU A 165 0.40 -0.52 -13.17
CA GLU A 165 -1.01 -0.67 -12.78
C GLU A 165 -1.58 0.67 -12.33
N PHE A 166 -2.65 1.15 -12.98
CA PHE A 166 -3.32 2.40 -12.63
C PHE A 166 -4.66 2.18 -11.94
N SER A 167 -4.91 2.93 -10.87
CA SER A 167 -6.24 3.08 -10.27
C SER A 167 -6.45 4.52 -9.81
N ILE A 168 -6.70 5.39 -10.78
CA ILE A 168 -6.95 6.82 -10.59
C ILE A 168 -8.45 7.08 -10.67
N MET A 169 -9.05 7.55 -9.59
CA MET A 169 -10.50 7.78 -9.52
C MET A 169 -10.82 9.27 -9.64
N ALA A 170 -11.97 9.61 -10.22
CA ALA A 170 -12.49 10.97 -10.14
C ALA A 170 -12.82 11.35 -8.68
N GLY A 171 -12.33 12.49 -8.22
CA GLY A 171 -12.65 13.07 -6.93
C GLY A 171 -14.08 13.63 -6.94
N PRO A 172 -14.96 13.26 -5.98
CA PRO A 172 -16.32 13.76 -5.95
C PRO A 172 -16.41 15.14 -5.30
N GLY A 173 -17.10 16.06 -5.97
CA GLY A 173 -17.51 17.35 -5.40
C GLY A 173 -16.41 18.42 -5.40
N GLU A 174 -16.66 19.49 -4.65
CA GLU A 174 -15.82 20.70 -4.62
C GLU A 174 -14.60 20.60 -3.68
N HIS A 175 -14.59 19.62 -2.79
CA HIS A 175 -13.52 19.41 -1.82
C HIS A 175 -12.29 18.78 -2.50
N HIS A 176 -11.16 19.50 -2.55
CA HIS A 176 -9.94 19.14 -3.31
C HIS A 176 -10.19 18.97 -4.81
N ALA A 177 -11.11 19.76 -5.37
CA ALA A 177 -11.48 19.64 -6.78
C ALA A 177 -10.36 20.08 -7.75
N ASP A 178 -9.41 20.87 -7.28
CA ASP A 178 -8.24 21.38 -7.99
C ASP A 178 -6.93 20.68 -7.55
N GLU A 179 -7.03 19.49 -6.94
CA GLU A 179 -5.88 18.71 -6.48
C GLU A 179 -5.82 17.33 -7.16
N PHE A 180 -4.60 16.86 -7.42
CA PHE A 180 -4.34 15.52 -7.94
C PHE A 180 -3.53 14.74 -6.91
N HIS A 181 -4.18 13.79 -6.24
CA HIS A 181 -3.55 12.98 -5.21
C HIS A 181 -3.12 11.64 -5.80
N LEU A 182 -1.85 11.31 -5.65
CA LEU A 182 -1.26 10.07 -6.11
C LEU A 182 -0.55 9.39 -4.94
N MET A 183 -0.56 8.07 -4.95
CA MET A 183 0.32 7.21 -4.16
C MET A 183 1.00 6.27 -5.14
N PHE A 184 2.33 6.26 -5.12
CA PHE A 184 3.15 5.33 -5.87
C PHE A 184 3.48 4.16 -4.96
N ILE A 185 3.32 2.93 -5.45
CA ILE A 185 3.67 1.71 -4.73
C ILE A 185 4.57 0.86 -5.61
N LEU A 186 5.71 0.43 -5.08
CA LEU A 186 6.57 -0.56 -5.74
C LEU A 186 6.40 -1.91 -5.05
N LYS A 187 5.42 -2.69 -5.51
CA LYS A 187 4.99 -3.90 -4.82
C LYS A 187 5.83 -5.10 -5.21
N GLY A 188 6.60 -5.64 -4.27
CA GLY A 188 7.35 -6.88 -4.50
C GLY A 188 6.41 -8.08 -4.68
N GLY A 189 6.71 -8.94 -5.65
CA GLY A 189 5.91 -10.10 -6.04
C GLY A 189 5.67 -11.06 -4.88
N GLY A 190 6.67 -11.29 -4.02
CA GLY A 190 6.53 -12.12 -2.83
C GLY A 190 5.41 -11.64 -1.90
N SER A 191 5.32 -10.33 -1.65
CA SER A 191 4.24 -9.74 -0.83
C SER A 191 2.91 -9.65 -1.58
N ALA A 192 2.93 -9.47 -2.90
CA ALA A 192 1.72 -9.51 -3.72
C ALA A 192 1.06 -10.89 -3.66
N ASN A 193 1.86 -11.97 -3.76
CA ASN A 193 1.43 -13.36 -3.67
C ASN A 193 0.89 -13.76 -2.28
N LYS A 194 1.12 -12.92 -1.26
CA LYS A 194 0.55 -13.06 0.09
C LYS A 194 -0.68 -12.18 0.30
N THR A 195 -1.43 -11.93 -0.78
CA THR A 195 -2.76 -11.34 -0.72
C THR A 195 -3.77 -12.44 -1.01
N PHE A 196 -4.64 -12.74 -0.04
CA PHE A 196 -5.60 -13.83 -0.11
C PHE A 196 -7.03 -13.31 0.05
N LEU A 197 -7.95 -13.92 -0.70
CA LEU A 197 -9.38 -13.71 -0.57
C LEU A 197 -10.04 -14.98 -0.06
N TYR A 198 -10.87 -14.84 0.96
CA TYR A 198 -11.65 -15.92 1.54
C TYR A 198 -13.13 -15.56 1.50
N GLN A 199 -13.92 -16.37 0.81
CA GLN A 199 -15.38 -16.22 0.84
C GLN A 199 -15.92 -16.87 2.11
N GLN A 200 -16.37 -16.03 3.04
CA GLN A 200 -16.94 -16.44 4.32
C GLN A 200 -18.44 -16.10 4.36
N THR A 201 -19.09 -16.46 5.46
CA THR A 201 -20.52 -16.18 5.68
C THR A 201 -20.71 -15.40 6.98
N ARG A 202 -21.94 -14.92 7.22
CA ARG A 202 -22.31 -14.25 8.47
C ARG A 202 -21.95 -15.05 9.74
N ALA A 203 -21.85 -16.38 9.65
CA ALA A 203 -21.49 -17.24 10.77
C ALA A 203 -20.08 -16.96 11.32
N THR A 204 -19.14 -16.50 10.46
CA THR A 204 -17.77 -16.14 10.86
C THR A 204 -17.72 -14.82 11.64
N LEU A 205 -18.73 -13.95 11.50
CA LEU A 205 -18.85 -12.70 12.26
C LEU A 205 -19.31 -12.92 13.71
N ASN A 206 -18.52 -13.69 14.45
CA ASN A 206 -18.60 -13.95 15.87
C ASN A 206 -17.15 -13.97 16.40
N LYS A 207 -16.85 -13.20 17.45
CA LYS A 207 -15.46 -12.88 17.85
C LYS A 207 -14.55 -14.12 18.00
N PRO A 208 -14.92 -15.18 18.76
CA PRO A 208 -14.15 -16.42 18.81
C PRO A 208 -13.89 -17.07 17.44
N LYS A 209 -14.93 -17.19 16.60
CA LYS A 209 -14.81 -17.80 15.27
C LYS A 209 -13.94 -16.98 14.33
N LEU A 210 -14.06 -15.65 14.40
CA LEU A 210 -13.29 -14.73 13.59
C LEU A 210 -11.80 -14.76 13.97
N LEU A 211 -11.49 -14.73 15.26
CA LEU A 211 -10.10 -14.80 15.75
C LEU A 211 -9.46 -16.14 15.38
N ALA A 212 -10.17 -17.26 15.58
CA ALA A 212 -9.68 -18.59 15.18
C ALA A 212 -9.40 -18.66 13.66
N PHE A 213 -10.31 -18.11 12.85
CA PHE A 213 -10.12 -18.00 11.40
C PHE A 213 -8.89 -17.14 11.06
N ILE A 214 -8.75 -15.96 11.68
CA ILE A 214 -7.61 -15.06 11.43
C ILE A 214 -6.30 -15.76 11.83
N GLU A 215 -6.26 -16.43 12.99
CA GLU A 215 -5.07 -17.17 13.43
C GLU A 215 -4.64 -18.22 12.41
N GLU A 216 -5.59 -19.04 11.97
CA GLU A 216 -5.35 -20.09 10.98
C GLU A 216 -4.78 -19.51 9.69
N LYS A 217 -5.38 -18.43 9.17
CA LYS A 217 -4.96 -17.83 7.89
C LYS A 217 -3.69 -16.98 8.00
N VAL A 218 -3.45 -16.32 9.13
CA VAL A 218 -2.21 -15.56 9.34
C VAL A 218 -1.00 -16.51 9.41
N LYS A 219 -1.15 -17.72 9.97
CA LYS A 219 -0.09 -18.75 9.95
C LYS A 219 0.30 -19.14 8.51
N THR A 220 -0.64 -19.17 7.56
CA THR A 220 -0.34 -19.57 6.16
C THR A 220 0.43 -18.50 5.38
N LEU A 221 0.53 -17.26 5.88
CA LEU A 221 1.43 -16.26 5.31
C LEU A 221 2.87 -16.77 5.35
N GLY A 222 3.25 -17.42 6.46
CA GLY A 222 4.60 -17.89 6.72
C GLY A 222 5.64 -16.77 6.63
N THR A 223 6.89 -17.13 6.40
CA THR A 223 8.03 -16.19 6.34
C THR A 223 8.42 -15.82 4.90
N SER A 224 7.73 -16.40 3.92
CA SER A 224 8.03 -16.27 2.48
C SER A 224 7.80 -14.89 1.85
N ALA A 225 7.33 -13.89 2.61
CA ALA A 225 7.24 -12.50 2.16
C ALA A 225 8.10 -11.54 3.01
N CYS A 226 9.12 -12.03 3.70
CA CYS A 226 10.08 -11.22 4.47
C CYS A 226 9.42 -10.39 5.60
N PRO A 227 8.89 -11.04 6.66
CA PRO A 227 8.47 -10.35 7.87
C PRO A 227 9.65 -9.61 8.54
N PRO A 228 9.39 -8.60 9.41
CA PRO A 228 8.09 -8.29 10.03
C PRO A 228 7.09 -7.60 9.10
N TYR A 229 5.82 -8.02 9.14
CA TYR A 229 4.78 -7.52 8.23
C TYR A 229 4.04 -6.27 8.74
N HIS A 230 3.61 -5.41 7.83
CA HIS A 230 2.41 -4.57 8.04
C HIS A 230 1.19 -5.38 7.59
N LEU A 231 0.49 -6.01 8.54
CA LEU A 231 -0.64 -6.90 8.24
C LEU A 231 -1.91 -6.08 8.00
N SER A 232 -2.65 -6.39 6.94
CA SER A 232 -3.94 -5.78 6.62
C SER A 232 -5.00 -6.87 6.48
N ILE A 233 -6.09 -6.72 7.24
CA ILE A 233 -7.25 -7.61 7.25
C ILE A 233 -8.48 -6.78 6.91
N VAL A 234 -9.22 -7.18 5.88
CA VAL A 234 -10.46 -6.51 5.48
C VAL A 234 -11.63 -7.47 5.57
N ILE A 235 -12.64 -7.10 6.36
CA ILE A 235 -13.83 -7.91 6.62
C ILE A 235 -15.05 -7.25 5.99
N GLY A 236 -15.65 -7.91 5.00
CA GLY A 236 -16.71 -7.35 4.17
C GLY A 236 -16.15 -6.67 2.93
N GLY A 237 -17.03 -6.06 2.14
CA GLY A 237 -16.74 -5.52 0.82
C GLY A 237 -17.99 -5.63 -0.05
N THR A 238 -18.16 -4.68 -0.96
CA THR A 238 -19.24 -4.71 -1.96
C THR A 238 -18.98 -5.76 -3.04
N SER A 239 -17.71 -6.13 -3.24
CA SER A 239 -17.27 -7.19 -4.13
C SER A 239 -15.92 -7.76 -3.66
N ALA A 240 -15.45 -8.81 -4.33
CA ALA A 240 -14.12 -9.39 -4.12
C ALA A 240 -13.01 -8.36 -4.41
N GLU A 241 -13.15 -7.62 -5.51
CA GLU A 241 -12.21 -6.62 -5.99
C GLU A 241 -12.14 -5.43 -5.02
N ALA A 242 -13.30 -4.94 -4.54
CA ALA A 242 -13.36 -3.87 -3.57
C ALA A 242 -12.71 -4.27 -2.22
N ASN A 243 -12.88 -5.52 -1.80
CA ASN A 243 -12.23 -6.06 -0.62
C ASN A 243 -10.71 -6.11 -0.79
N LEU A 244 -10.20 -6.73 -1.87
CA LEU A 244 -8.76 -6.86 -2.09
C LEU A 244 -8.07 -5.51 -2.34
N LYS A 245 -8.76 -4.58 -3.02
CA LYS A 245 -8.29 -3.18 -3.13
C LYS A 245 -8.14 -2.54 -1.75
N ALA A 246 -9.10 -2.74 -0.86
CA ALA A 246 -8.99 -2.25 0.52
C ALA A 246 -7.87 -2.95 1.30
N VAL A 247 -7.61 -4.24 1.06
CA VAL A 247 -6.47 -4.96 1.66
C VAL A 247 -5.17 -4.29 1.27
N LYS A 248 -4.98 -4.00 -0.03
CA LYS A 248 -3.82 -3.28 -0.54
C LYS A 248 -3.65 -1.93 0.16
N LEU A 249 -4.68 -1.10 0.14
CA LEU A 249 -4.65 0.25 0.72
C LEU A 249 -4.46 0.24 2.25
N GLY A 250 -5.01 -0.77 2.94
CA GLY A 250 -4.78 -0.98 4.37
C GLY A 250 -3.31 -1.32 4.65
N SER A 251 -2.69 -2.17 3.82
CA SER A 251 -1.28 -2.56 3.99
C SER A 251 -0.31 -1.39 3.76
N THR A 252 -0.69 -0.40 2.95
CA THR A 252 0.09 0.82 2.71
C THR A 252 -0.24 1.95 3.69
N LYS A 253 -1.09 1.70 4.69
CA LYS A 253 -1.55 2.69 5.69
C LYS A 253 -2.34 3.86 5.08
N TRP A 254 -2.80 3.73 3.84
CA TRP A 254 -3.64 4.74 3.17
C TRP A 254 -5.00 4.93 3.86
N LEU A 255 -5.49 3.87 4.52
CA LEU A 255 -6.77 3.85 5.22
C LEU A 255 -6.69 4.20 6.72
N ASP A 256 -5.55 4.71 7.19
CA ASP A 256 -5.35 5.03 8.62
C ASP A 256 -6.29 6.12 9.14
N GLY A 257 -6.76 7.00 8.25
CA GLY A 257 -7.70 8.09 8.56
C GLY A 257 -9.16 7.67 8.65
N LEU A 258 -9.52 6.41 8.41
CA LEU A 258 -10.92 5.96 8.47
C LEU A 258 -11.56 6.24 9.85
N PRO A 259 -12.89 6.46 9.89
CA PRO A 259 -13.63 6.51 11.15
C PRO A 259 -13.49 5.20 11.93
N THR A 260 -13.63 5.26 13.25
CA THR A 260 -13.54 4.09 14.14
C THR A 260 -14.91 3.53 14.56
N THR A 261 -15.98 4.27 14.26
CA THR A 261 -17.37 3.90 14.60
C THR A 261 -18.23 3.88 13.35
N GLY A 262 -19.06 2.85 13.19
CA GLY A 262 -19.94 2.70 12.03
C GLY A 262 -21.34 3.27 12.25
N GLY A 263 -22.18 3.22 11.21
CA GLY A 263 -23.58 3.63 11.27
C GLY A 263 -24.39 3.18 10.06
N LYS A 264 -25.66 3.60 9.99
CA LYS A 264 -26.61 3.22 8.91
C LYS A 264 -26.16 3.68 7.51
N SER A 265 -25.22 4.61 7.42
CA SER A 265 -24.63 5.08 6.16
C SER A 265 -23.72 4.02 5.50
N GLY A 266 -23.23 3.03 6.23
CA GLY A 266 -22.48 1.91 5.67
C GLY A 266 -21.07 2.24 5.17
N HIS A 267 -20.44 3.32 5.66
CA HIS A 267 -19.02 3.57 5.37
C HIS A 267 -18.11 2.54 6.04
N ALA A 268 -16.89 2.39 5.53
CA ALA A 268 -15.87 1.56 6.14
C ALA A 268 -15.38 2.15 7.48
N ILE A 269 -14.94 1.29 8.39
CA ILE A 269 -14.33 1.68 9.66
C ILE A 269 -12.99 0.97 9.88
N ARG A 270 -12.13 1.58 10.69
CA ARG A 270 -10.91 0.98 11.22
C ARG A 270 -11.17 0.50 12.65
N ASP A 271 -10.93 -0.78 12.91
CA ASP A 271 -11.23 -1.44 14.19
C ASP A 271 -9.96 -1.60 15.03
N HIS A 272 -9.71 -0.65 15.93
CA HIS A 272 -8.51 -0.67 16.77
C HIS A 272 -8.50 -1.76 17.85
N GLU A 273 -9.68 -2.20 18.32
CA GLU A 273 -9.78 -3.29 19.30
C GLU A 273 -9.29 -4.58 18.66
N LEU A 274 -9.81 -4.92 17.47
CA LEU A 274 -9.41 -6.12 16.77
C LEU A 274 -7.97 -6.02 16.24
N GLU A 275 -7.48 -4.84 15.86
CA GLU A 275 -6.05 -4.62 15.56
C GLU A 275 -5.15 -5.03 16.72
N ALA A 276 -5.47 -4.60 17.94
CA ALA A 276 -4.68 -4.92 19.13
C ALA A 276 -4.69 -6.42 19.45
N GLU A 277 -5.87 -7.06 19.36
CA GLU A 277 -6.02 -8.50 19.59
C GLU A 277 -5.26 -9.34 18.56
N VAL A 278 -5.40 -9.00 17.28
CA VAL A 278 -4.68 -9.69 16.20
C VAL A 278 -3.18 -9.46 16.31
N HIS A 279 -2.73 -8.26 16.68
CA HIS A 279 -1.29 -8.02 16.87
C HIS A 279 -0.74 -8.82 18.04
N LYS A 280 -1.45 -8.91 19.17
CA LYS A 280 -1.02 -9.77 20.28
C LYS A 280 -1.02 -11.25 19.89
N LEU A 281 -1.99 -11.67 19.09
CA LEU A 281 -2.05 -13.01 18.54
C LEU A 281 -0.83 -13.30 17.65
N THR A 282 -0.46 -12.39 16.73
CA THR A 282 0.70 -12.60 15.84
C THR A 282 2.02 -12.71 16.61
N GLN A 283 2.15 -11.98 17.72
CA GLN A 283 3.29 -12.06 18.63
C GLN A 283 3.42 -13.41 19.34
N ASN A 284 2.31 -14.12 19.53
CA ASN A 284 2.27 -15.41 20.22
C ASN A 284 2.42 -16.62 19.27
N LEU A 285 2.54 -16.39 17.95
CA LEU A 285 2.68 -17.48 16.97
C LEU A 285 4.06 -18.15 17.02
N GLY A 286 5.06 -17.50 17.62
CA GLY A 286 6.44 -17.99 17.68
C GLY A 286 7.20 -17.94 16.34
N ILE A 287 6.59 -17.43 15.26
CA ILE A 287 7.20 -17.33 13.93
C ILE A 287 8.29 -16.24 13.87
N GLY A 288 8.08 -15.13 14.57
CA GLY A 288 9.02 -14.00 14.66
C GLY A 288 9.36 -13.34 13.32
N ALA A 289 10.39 -12.51 13.36
CA ALA A 289 11.00 -11.93 12.17
C ALA A 289 11.82 -13.01 11.47
N GLN A 290 11.17 -13.79 10.60
CA GLN A 290 11.72 -14.84 9.74
C GLN A 290 12.19 -16.12 10.44
N PHE A 291 12.85 -16.04 11.60
CA PHE A 291 13.55 -17.18 12.22
C PHE A 291 13.15 -17.43 13.67
N GLY A 292 11.88 -17.25 14.00
CA GLY A 292 11.36 -17.53 15.34
C GLY A 292 11.48 -16.35 16.30
N GLY A 293 10.41 -16.07 17.04
CA GLY A 293 10.34 -14.95 17.96
C GLY A 293 8.98 -14.27 17.99
N LYS A 294 8.99 -13.01 18.43
CA LYS A 294 7.81 -12.18 18.67
C LYS A 294 7.40 -11.36 17.45
N TYR A 295 8.37 -10.92 16.63
CA TYR A 295 8.15 -9.88 15.63
C TYR A 295 7.72 -10.40 14.26
N PHE A 296 6.63 -11.18 14.23
CA PHE A 296 6.02 -11.59 12.95
C PHE A 296 5.37 -10.42 12.20
N CYS A 297 4.82 -9.45 12.93
CA CYS A 297 4.24 -8.23 12.39
C CYS A 297 4.82 -7.00 13.10
N HIS A 298 5.02 -5.91 12.35
CA HIS A 298 5.27 -4.58 12.88
C HIS A 298 4.00 -3.98 13.51
N ASP A 299 2.88 -4.11 12.80
CA ASP A 299 1.55 -3.66 13.20
C ASP A 299 0.47 -4.34 12.35
N VAL A 300 -0.79 -4.06 12.70
CA VAL A 300 -1.99 -4.60 12.05
C VAL A 300 -2.92 -3.46 11.66
N ARG A 301 -3.63 -3.61 10.54
CA ARG A 301 -4.80 -2.82 10.14
C ARG A 301 -5.99 -3.73 9.97
N VAL A 302 -7.09 -3.42 10.64
CA VAL A 302 -8.36 -4.14 10.47
C VAL A 302 -9.40 -3.17 9.96
N ILE A 303 -9.85 -3.39 8.72
CA ILE A 303 -10.91 -2.58 8.10
C ILE A 303 -12.19 -3.39 7.99
N ARG A 304 -13.28 -2.85 8.52
CA ARG A 304 -14.63 -3.43 8.38
C ARG A 304 -15.42 -2.62 7.36
N MET A 305 -15.92 -3.29 6.31
CA MET A 305 -16.65 -2.68 5.21
C MET A 305 -18.12 -3.14 5.13
N SER A 306 -18.98 -2.38 4.47
CA SER A 306 -20.33 -2.87 4.11
C SER A 306 -20.27 -4.14 3.27
N ARG A 307 -21.33 -4.94 3.31
CA ARG A 307 -21.43 -6.21 2.60
C ARG A 307 -22.87 -6.46 2.17
N HIS A 308 -23.07 -7.20 1.08
CA HIS A 308 -24.37 -7.77 0.76
C HIS A 308 -24.80 -8.76 1.87
N GLY A 309 -26.10 -8.87 2.14
CA GLY A 309 -26.63 -9.70 3.24
C GLY A 309 -26.17 -11.15 3.20
N ALA A 310 -26.08 -11.71 1.99
CA ALA A 310 -25.67 -13.09 1.71
C ALA A 310 -24.14 -13.31 1.61
N SER A 311 -23.32 -12.25 1.72
CA SER A 311 -21.89 -12.32 1.42
C SER A 311 -21.04 -11.84 2.59
N LEU A 312 -19.84 -12.40 2.73
CA LEU A 312 -18.79 -11.88 3.61
C LEU A 312 -17.40 -12.21 3.02
N PRO A 313 -16.89 -11.42 2.06
CA PRO A 313 -15.51 -11.54 1.65
C PRO A 313 -14.60 -11.12 2.81
N ILE A 314 -13.56 -11.90 3.10
CA ILE A 314 -12.49 -11.54 4.02
C ILE A 314 -11.18 -11.60 3.26
N GLY A 315 -10.45 -10.50 3.25
CA GLY A 315 -9.15 -10.39 2.59
C GLY A 315 -8.04 -10.22 3.62
N ILE A 316 -6.90 -10.85 3.37
CA ILE A 316 -5.70 -10.76 4.21
C ILE A 316 -4.51 -10.49 3.30
N GLY A 317 -3.69 -9.50 3.65
CA GLY A 317 -2.49 -9.16 2.90
C GLY A 317 -1.46 -8.46 3.76
N VAL A 318 -0.25 -8.30 3.21
CA VAL A 318 0.89 -7.73 3.95
C VAL A 318 1.65 -6.69 3.13
N SER A 319 2.22 -5.69 3.79
CA SER A 319 3.46 -5.05 3.32
C SER A 319 4.65 -5.80 3.92
N CYS A 320 5.66 -6.06 3.10
CA CYS A 320 6.88 -6.77 3.50
C CYS A 320 7.93 -5.81 4.08
N SER A 321 9.12 -6.33 4.39
CA SER A 321 10.27 -5.51 4.81
C SER A 321 10.64 -4.42 3.79
N ALA A 322 10.39 -4.64 2.49
CA ALA A 322 10.47 -3.60 1.46
C ALA A 322 9.15 -2.79 1.43
N ASP A 323 8.86 -2.06 2.52
CA ASP A 323 7.65 -1.23 2.71
C ASP A 323 7.68 0.06 1.86
N ARG A 324 7.32 -0.10 0.59
CA ARG A 324 7.65 0.86 -0.48
C ARG A 324 6.41 1.55 -1.05
N GLN A 325 6.09 2.70 -0.47
CA GLN A 325 5.07 3.61 -0.99
C GLN A 325 5.36 5.08 -0.62
N ILE A 326 4.96 6.00 -1.49
CA ILE A 326 4.98 7.45 -1.28
C ILE A 326 3.68 8.08 -1.75
#